data_AF-A0A3A0DQE9-F1
#
_entry.id   AF-A0A3A0DQE9-F1
#
_cell.length_a   1.000
_cell.length_b   1.000
_cell.length_c   1.000
_cell.angle_alpha   90.00
_cell.angle_beta   90.00
_cell.angle_gamma   90.00
#
_symmetry.space_group_name_H-M   'P 1'
#
loop_
_entity.id
_entity.type
_entity.pdbx_description
1 polymer ?
#
loop_
_entity_poly.entity_id
_entity_poly.type
_entity_poly.pdbx_seq_one_letter_code
_entity_poly.pdbx_strand_id
1 'polypeptide(L)'
;MAAYWWRHGGHRGGLIDVDRAEPLAAKFQVDVNRAEWPELVQLPGVGQTLAQRIVAERRQDGAFRDWDDLRRVSGLGPRTLQRIKPYLLPIPQDGELARR
;
A
#
# COMPACT_ATOMS: atom_id res chain seq x y z
N MET A 1 -48.65 -35.37 12.23
CA MET A 1 -47.36 -35.20 12.95
C MET A 1 -46.29 -34.42 12.16
N ALA A 2 -46.55 -33.93 10.94
CA ALA A 2 -45.58 -33.18 10.12
C ALA A 2 -45.74 -31.65 10.14
N ALA A 3 -46.80 -31.10 10.73
CA ALA A 3 -47.15 -29.68 10.62
C ALA A 3 -46.45 -28.74 11.63
N TYR A 4 -45.81 -29.28 12.68
CA TYR A 4 -45.14 -28.47 13.70
C TYR A 4 -43.71 -28.04 13.29
N TRP A 5 -43.16 -28.62 12.21
CA TRP A 5 -41.80 -28.36 11.74
C TRP A 5 -41.65 -27.07 10.90
N TRP A 6 -42.72 -26.32 10.62
CA TRP A 6 -42.64 -25.09 9.81
C TRP A 6 -42.60 -23.79 10.61
N ARG A 7 -42.98 -23.78 11.90
CA ARG A 7 -43.21 -22.51 12.63
C ARG A 7 -42.02 -21.98 13.44
N HIS A 8 -40.96 -22.77 13.69
CA HIS A 8 -39.89 -22.32 14.60
C HIS A 8 -38.44 -22.67 14.20
N GLY A 9 -38.16 -23.04 12.96
CA GLY A 9 -36.77 -23.39 12.61
C GLY A 9 -36.47 -23.48 11.12
N GLY A 10 -36.68 -22.38 10.39
CA GLY A 10 -36.10 -22.23 9.06
C GLY A 10 -34.58 -22.35 9.16
N HIS A 11 -34.00 -23.22 8.32
CA HIS A 11 -32.58 -23.55 8.31
C HIS A 11 -31.72 -22.31 8.41
N ARG A 12 -31.07 -22.20 9.58
CA ARG A 12 -30.04 -21.23 9.90
C ARG A 12 -28.86 -21.41 8.95
N GLY A 13 -28.34 -20.28 8.49
CA GLY A 13 -27.06 -20.20 7.79
C GLY A 13 -27.24 -20.12 6.29
N GLY A 14 -27.29 -18.89 5.75
CA GLY A 14 -26.91 -18.70 4.36
C GLY A 14 -25.53 -19.33 4.19
N LEU A 15 -25.44 -20.32 3.30
CA LEU A 15 -24.17 -20.91 2.91
C LEU A 15 -23.32 -19.76 2.39
N ILE A 16 -22.31 -19.35 3.17
CA ILE A 16 -21.21 -18.58 2.62
C ILE A 16 -20.54 -19.59 1.70
N ASP A 17 -20.83 -19.50 0.40
CA ASP A 17 -20.17 -20.27 -0.63
C ASP A 17 -18.72 -19.75 -0.69
N VAL A 18 -17.83 -20.40 0.08
CA VAL A 18 -16.40 -20.05 0.17
C VAL A 18 -15.67 -20.46 -1.13
N ASP A 19 -16.33 -21.16 -2.05
CA ASP A 19 -15.66 -21.81 -3.18
C ASP A 19 -15.30 -20.87 -4.34
N ARG A 20 -15.60 -19.56 -4.26
CA ARG A 20 -15.05 -18.53 -5.16
C ARG A 20 -14.81 -17.19 -4.47
N ALA A 21 -13.87 -17.14 -3.54
CA ALA A 21 -13.19 -15.86 -3.31
C ALA A 21 -12.43 -15.52 -4.60
N GLU A 22 -12.72 -14.37 -5.23
CA GLU A 22 -11.93 -13.93 -6.39
C GLU A 22 -10.45 -13.86 -5.97
N PRO A 23 -9.51 -14.31 -6.83
CA PRO A 23 -8.09 -14.25 -6.51
C PRO A 23 -7.72 -12.81 -6.14
N LEU A 24 -7.32 -12.60 -4.89
CA LEU A 24 -6.84 -11.30 -4.45
C LEU A 24 -5.52 -11.03 -5.18
N ALA A 25 -5.59 -10.22 -6.24
CA ALA A 25 -4.41 -9.73 -6.92
C ALA A 25 -3.64 -8.78 -5.98
N ALA A 26 -2.64 -9.33 -5.29
CA ALA A 26 -1.75 -8.54 -4.45
C ALA A 26 -0.89 -7.61 -5.33
N LYS A 27 -1.11 -6.30 -5.24
CA LYS A 27 -0.25 -5.31 -5.88
C LYS A 27 0.97 -5.07 -4.99
N PHE A 28 2.16 -5.21 -5.55
CA PHE A 28 3.39 -4.80 -4.85
C PHE A 28 3.38 -3.28 -4.67
N GLN A 29 3.36 -2.83 -3.42
CA GLN A 29 3.44 -1.43 -3.05
C GLN A 29 4.47 -1.23 -1.94
N VAL A 30 5.14 -0.08 -1.97
CA VAL A 30 6.25 0.25 -1.09
C VAL A 30 5.95 1.57 -0.36
N ASP A 31 6.15 1.58 0.96
CA ASP A 31 6.10 2.82 1.74
C ASP A 31 7.44 3.54 1.63
N VAL A 32 7.46 4.69 0.97
CA VAL A 32 8.70 5.46 0.73
C VAL A 32 9.31 6.05 2.00
N ASN A 33 8.55 6.18 3.09
CA ASN A 33 9.04 6.66 4.37
C ASN A 33 9.59 5.55 5.27
N ARG A 34 9.25 4.28 4.99
CA ARG A 34 9.66 3.13 5.82
C ARG A 34 10.60 2.16 5.10
N ALA A 35 10.39 1.93 3.81
CA ALA A 35 11.12 0.93 3.05
C ALA A 35 12.61 1.24 2.97
N GLU A 36 13.46 0.24 3.15
CA GLU A 36 14.91 0.39 3.03
C GLU A 36 15.37 0.29 1.57
N TRP A 37 16.64 0.63 1.32
CA TRP A 37 17.16 0.72 -0.05
C TRP A 37 16.94 -0.56 -0.89
N PRO A 38 17.02 -1.82 -0.39
CA PRO A 38 16.81 -3.00 -1.22
C PRO A 38 15.37 -3.10 -1.73
N GLU A 39 14.40 -2.63 -0.94
CA GLU A 39 12.99 -2.63 -1.31
C GLU A 39 12.69 -1.56 -2.37
N LEU A 40 13.29 -0.37 -2.20
CA LEU A 40 13.15 0.73 -3.15
C LEU A 40 13.77 0.43 -4.52
N VAL A 41 14.80 -0.42 -4.60
CA VAL A 41 15.40 -0.87 -5.87
C VAL A 41 14.42 -1.68 -6.73
N GLN A 42 13.38 -2.26 -6.14
CA GLN A 42 12.35 -2.98 -6.90
C GLN A 42 11.45 -2.03 -7.72
N LEU A 43 11.53 -0.72 -7.49
CA LEU A 43 10.74 0.26 -8.21
C LEU A 43 11.30 0.52 -9.62
N PRO A 44 10.44 0.68 -10.63
CA PRO A 44 10.88 0.85 -12.01
C PRO A 44 11.68 2.15 -12.19
N GLY A 45 12.94 2.01 -12.60
CA GLY A 45 13.85 3.14 -12.81
C GLY A 45 14.53 3.67 -11.55
N VAL A 46 14.44 2.94 -10.43
CA VAL A 46 15.17 3.23 -9.20
C VAL A 46 16.32 2.24 -9.05
N GLY A 47 17.54 2.70 -9.33
CA GLY A 47 18.76 1.93 -9.06
C GLY A 47 19.23 2.07 -7.61
N GLN A 48 20.22 1.26 -7.21
CA GLN A 48 20.79 1.26 -5.86
C GLN A 48 21.19 2.65 -5.35
N THR A 49 21.90 3.42 -6.17
CA THR A 49 22.33 4.78 -5.81
C THR A 49 21.16 5.71 -5.52
N LEU A 50 20.09 5.64 -6.32
CA LEU A 50 18.91 6.47 -6.14
C LEU A 50 18.11 6.03 -4.91
N ALA A 51 17.95 4.72 -4.72
CA ALA A 51 17.31 4.16 -3.52
C ALA A 51 18.01 4.59 -2.23
N GLN A 52 19.34 4.52 -2.18
CA GLN A 52 20.12 4.98 -1.04
C GLN A 52 19.94 6.48 -0.79
N ARG A 53 19.88 7.30 -1.86
CA ARG A 53 19.61 8.74 -1.73
C ARG A 53 18.22 9.00 -1.15
N ILE A 54 17.18 8.29 -1.59
CA ILE A 54 15.83 8.43 -1.01
C ILE A 54 15.87 8.19 0.51
N VAL A 55 16.56 7.13 0.95
CA VAL A 55 16.71 6.82 2.38
C VAL A 55 17.53 7.89 3.12
N ALA A 56 18.60 8.40 2.51
CA ALA A 56 19.42 9.46 3.09
C ALA A 56 18.62 10.77 3.24
N GLU A 57 17.90 11.18 2.20
CA GLU A 57 17.07 12.39 2.16
C GLU A 57 16.02 12.38 3.26
N ARG A 58 15.29 11.26 3.45
CA ARG A 58 14.31 11.21 4.54
C ARG A 58 14.93 11.20 5.95
N ARG A 59 16.19 10.78 6.07
CA ARG A 59 16.94 10.80 7.34
C ARG A 59 17.51 12.18 7.65
N GLN A 60 17.82 12.97 6.62
CA GLN A 60 18.39 14.32 6.75
C GLN A 60 17.30 15.40 6.88
N ASP A 61 16.33 15.39 5.97
CA ASP A 61 15.32 16.43 5.84
C ASP A 61 13.94 16.02 6.41
N GLY A 62 13.86 14.83 7.01
CA GLY A 62 12.63 14.26 7.57
C GLY A 62 11.79 13.51 6.53
N ALA A 63 10.66 12.95 6.99
CA ALA A 63 9.76 12.16 6.15
C ALA A 63 9.21 12.94 4.95
N PHE A 64 8.90 12.26 3.86
CA PHE A 64 8.14 12.82 2.74
C PHE A 64 6.69 13.02 3.18
N ARG A 65 6.14 14.22 2.99
CA ARG A 65 4.75 14.56 3.36
C ARG A 65 3.78 14.38 2.19
N ASP A 66 4.30 14.46 0.98
CA ASP A 66 3.55 14.27 -0.26
C ASP A 66 4.47 13.75 -1.38
N TRP A 67 3.88 13.58 -2.57
CA TRP A 67 4.62 13.08 -3.73
C TRP A 67 5.57 14.10 -4.37
N ASP A 68 5.30 15.40 -4.23
CA ASP A 68 6.16 16.45 -4.75
C ASP A 68 7.40 16.65 -3.87
N ASP A 69 7.27 16.37 -2.57
CA ASP A 69 8.35 16.31 -1.60
C ASP A 69 9.46 15.33 -2.04
N LEU A 70 9.16 14.27 -2.79
CA LEU A 70 10.14 13.34 -3.36
C LEU A 70 11.08 14.01 -4.39
N ARG A 71 10.69 15.15 -4.96
CA ARG A 71 11.50 15.89 -5.93
C ARG A 71 12.76 16.50 -5.31
N ARG A 72 12.86 16.58 -3.97
CA ARG A 72 14.10 16.98 -3.29
C ARG A 72 15.23 15.98 -3.49
N VAL A 73 14.90 14.71 -3.76
CA VAL A 73 15.89 13.65 -3.97
C VAL A 73 16.67 13.89 -5.26
N SER A 74 17.95 14.21 -5.13
CA SER A 74 18.82 14.45 -6.28
C SER A 74 18.93 13.22 -7.21
N GLY A 75 18.55 13.41 -8.47
CA GLY A 75 18.51 12.35 -9.49
C GLY A 75 17.14 11.69 -9.67
N LEU A 76 16.15 12.02 -8.84
CA LEU A 76 14.76 11.60 -9.05
C LEU A 76 14.05 12.58 -10.01
N GLY A 77 14.09 12.27 -11.31
CA GLY A 77 13.39 13.07 -12.31
C GLY A 77 11.86 12.89 -12.28
N PRO A 78 11.09 13.84 -12.85
CA PRO A 78 9.63 13.80 -12.88
C PRO A 78 9.07 12.58 -13.62
N ARG A 79 9.77 12.11 -14.67
CA ARG A 79 9.39 10.88 -15.39
C ARG A 79 9.50 9.64 -14.51
N THR A 80 10.58 9.53 -13.73
CA THR A 80 10.76 8.40 -12.81
C THR A 80 9.71 8.44 -11.71
N LEU A 81 9.45 9.62 -11.13
CA LEU A 81 8.40 9.80 -10.13
C LEU A 81 7.04 9.34 -10.65
N GLN A 82 6.65 9.73 -11.86
CA GLN A 82 5.39 9.29 -12.47
C GLN A 82 5.31 7.76 -12.65
N ARG A 83 6.44 7.12 -13.02
CA ARG A 83 6.51 5.66 -13.18
C ARG A 83 6.40 4.90 -11.86
N ILE A 84 6.94 5.44 -10.77
CA ILE A 84 6.92 4.75 -9.47
C ILE A 84 5.64 5.02 -8.68
N LYS A 85 4.95 6.15 -8.89
CA LYS A 85 3.71 6.53 -8.17
C LYS A 85 2.69 5.37 -7.97
N PRO A 86 2.39 4.53 -8.98
CA PRO A 86 1.43 3.43 -8.81
C PRO A 86 1.87 2.34 -7.81
N TYR A 87 3.16 2.25 -7.54
CA TYR A 87 3.79 1.27 -6.66
C TYR A 87 4.10 1.85 -5.27
N LEU A 88 3.73 3.09 -5.00
CA LEU A 88 3.95 3.71 -3.71
C LEU A 88 2.68 3.66 -2.87
N LEU A 89 2.84 3.37 -1.58
CA LEU A 89 1.76 3.46 -0.61
C LEU A 89 1.43 4.94 -0.33
N PRO A 90 0.14 5.31 -0.16
CA PRO A 90 -0.25 6.67 0.17
C PRO A 90 0.55 7.21 1.35
N ILE A 91 1.07 8.42 1.22
CA ILE A 91 1.75 9.10 2.32
C ILE A 91 0.66 9.62 3.28
N PRO A 92 0.59 9.12 4.52
CA PRO A 92 -0.39 9.60 5.49
C PRO A 92 -0.06 11.04 5.86
N GLN A 93 -1.08 11.91 5.84
CA GLN A 93 -0.91 13.27 6.33
C GLN A 93 -0.91 13.24 7.86
N ASP A 94 -0.01 14.00 8.49
CA ASP A 94 0.29 13.93 9.94
C ASP A 94 -0.93 14.12 10.89
N GLY A 95 -2.11 14.45 10.38
CA GLY A 95 -3.38 14.52 11.13
C GLY A 95 -4.23 13.23 11.15
N GLU A 96 -3.89 12.20 10.37
CA GLU A 96 -4.75 11.03 10.15
C GLU A 96 -4.41 9.84 11.07
N LEU A 97 -3.16 9.77 11.55
CA LEU A 97 -2.66 8.70 12.43
C LEU A 97 -3.00 8.93 13.91
N ALA A 98 -3.33 10.16 14.33
CA ALA A 98 -3.69 10.47 15.71
C ALA A 98 -5.14 10.12 16.09
N ARG A 99 -5.92 9.54 15.16
CA ARG A 99 -7.36 9.24 15.35
C ARG A 99 -7.71 7.75 15.32
N ARG A 100 -6.74 6.85 15.45
CA ARG A 100 -6.96 5.40 15.50
C ARG A 100 -6.40 4.80 16.78
#